data_AF-A0AA40G6S1-F1
#
_entry.id   AF-A0AA40G6S1-F1
#
_cell.length_a   1.000
_cell.length_b   1.000
_cell.length_c   1.000
_cell.angle_alpha   90.00
_cell.angle_beta   90.00
_cell.angle_gamma   90.00
#
_symmetry.space_group_name_H-M   'P 1'
#
loop_
_entity.id
_entity.type
_entity.pdbx_description
1 polymer ?
#
loop_
_entity_poly.entity_id
_entity_poly.type
_entity_poly.pdbx_seq_one_letter_code
_entity_poly.pdbx_strand_id
1 'polypeptide(L)'
;MTNQPVSIEANSISKAYSDYSIQLNRWFLKPIGAWPYFSTTTTYEKIVSVILIVLCYASLLFSIIPCVAHLIFVDDILYKKIRAFGPMGHWLIGGICYTNLLFQRKRIGDCVKHIEADWRIVTKNSEQQVMLKRAKFGRYVSSICAIFVHSGTLSYCIVSGSITQTIDIGNETRTIRTLPLNVYNKIIPVETSPASEIVFVMQFLSAFISNSGGIGFYVFGSVLAAHACGQLDVLAMWINDYVNESGDKKKGTSFKRLEMIVQHHLRILE
;
A
#
# COMPACT_ATOMS: atom_id res chain seq x y z
N MET A 1 -26.48 20.66 33.54
CA MET A 1 -26.20 21.37 32.27
C MET A 1 -25.39 20.46 31.39
N THR A 2 -25.88 20.21 30.18
CA THR A 2 -25.52 19.10 29.29
C THR A 2 -24.18 19.33 28.59
N ASN A 3 -23.15 18.54 28.93
CA ASN A 3 -21.86 18.46 28.21
C ASN A 3 -21.97 17.82 26.80
N GLN A 4 -23.18 17.54 26.33
CA GLN A 4 -23.45 16.86 25.06
C GLN A 4 -22.84 17.54 23.82
N PRO A 5 -23.01 18.87 23.57
CA PRO A 5 -22.52 19.46 22.32
C PRO A 5 -20.99 19.42 22.20
N VAL A 6 -20.26 19.68 23.30
CA VAL A 6 -18.79 19.65 23.34
C VAL A 6 -18.25 18.23 23.14
N SER A 7 -18.90 17.21 23.71
CA SER A 7 -18.51 15.81 23.52
C SER A 7 -18.77 15.29 22.11
N ILE A 8 -19.83 15.77 21.45
CA ILE A 8 -20.16 15.41 20.07
C ILE A 8 -19.14 16.03 19.10
N GLU A 9 -18.74 17.27 19.34
CA GLU A 9 -17.75 17.99 18.53
C GLU A 9 -16.33 17.41 18.68
N ALA A 10 -15.92 17.06 19.90
CA ALA A 10 -14.63 16.40 20.12
C ALA A 10 -14.57 15.01 19.43
N ASN A 11 -15.66 14.25 19.48
CA ASN A 11 -15.78 12.96 18.80
C ASN A 11 -15.78 13.10 17.27
N SER A 12 -16.39 14.15 16.72
CA SER A 12 -16.41 14.39 15.27
C SER A 12 -15.02 14.77 14.75
N ILE A 13 -14.28 15.60 15.48
CA ILE A 13 -12.90 15.99 15.16
C ILE A 13 -11.96 14.79 15.21
N SER A 14 -12.02 14.00 16.29
CA SER A 14 -11.22 12.77 16.45
C SER A 14 -11.44 11.80 15.28
N LYS A 15 -12.70 11.59 14.89
CA LYS A 15 -13.06 10.76 13.74
C LYS A 15 -12.48 11.31 12.43
N ALA A 16 -12.52 12.63 12.23
CA ALA A 16 -11.97 13.27 11.04
C ALA A 16 -10.44 13.11 10.96
N TYR A 17 -9.72 13.23 12.08
CA TYR A 17 -8.27 13.03 12.12
C TYR A 17 -7.86 11.57 11.93
N SER A 18 -8.62 10.64 12.49
CA SER A 18 -8.41 9.22 12.25
C SER A 18 -8.63 8.87 10.78
N ASP A 19 -9.75 9.30 10.18
CA ASP A 19 -10.03 9.06 8.76
C ASP A 19 -8.96 9.71 7.87
N TYR A 20 -8.52 10.94 8.20
CA TYR A 20 -7.39 11.60 7.53
C TYR A 20 -6.11 10.77 7.58
N SER A 21 -5.79 10.14 8.71
CA SER A 21 -4.56 9.36 8.88
C SER A 21 -4.57 8.09 8.02
N ILE A 22 -5.72 7.40 7.93
CA ILE A 22 -5.87 6.13 7.21
C ILE A 22 -6.32 6.28 5.75
N GLN A 23 -6.76 7.47 5.33
CA GLN A 23 -7.31 7.73 4.01
C GLN A 23 -6.36 7.29 2.88
N LEU A 24 -5.06 7.56 3.03
CA LEU A 24 -4.07 7.21 2.02
C LEU A 24 -3.96 5.69 1.87
N ASN A 25 -3.88 4.94 2.97
CA ASN A 25 -3.90 3.47 2.96
C ASN A 25 -5.15 2.95 2.24
N ARG A 26 -6.32 3.55 2.50
CA ARG A 26 -7.58 3.16 1.85
C ARG A 26 -7.52 3.38 0.34
N TRP A 27 -6.96 4.51 -0.12
CA TRP A 27 -6.81 4.81 -1.55
C TRP A 27 -5.87 3.85 -2.27
N PHE A 28 -4.82 3.34 -1.62
CA PHE A 28 -3.93 2.35 -2.23
C PHE A 28 -4.49 0.92 -2.20
N LEU A 29 -5.10 0.52 -1.07
CA LEU A 29 -5.51 -0.87 -0.87
C LEU A 29 -6.90 -1.18 -1.45
N LYS A 30 -7.83 -0.23 -1.50
CA LYS A 30 -9.21 -0.48 -1.97
C LYS A 30 -9.26 -0.80 -3.49
N PRO A 31 -8.55 -0.09 -4.39
CA PRO A 31 -8.58 -0.37 -5.83
C PRO A 31 -8.02 -1.74 -6.23
N ILE A 32 -7.10 -2.30 -5.43
CA ILE A 32 -6.56 -3.65 -5.63
C ILE A 32 -7.29 -4.71 -4.80
N GLY A 33 -8.43 -4.36 -4.21
CA GLY A 33 -9.25 -5.25 -3.40
C GLY A 33 -8.63 -5.71 -2.08
N ALA A 34 -7.52 -5.12 -1.64
CA ALA A 34 -6.75 -5.52 -0.46
C ALA A 34 -7.18 -4.84 0.86
N TRP A 35 -8.07 -3.84 0.79
CA TRP A 35 -8.56 -3.15 1.99
C TRP A 35 -9.29 -4.12 2.95
N PRO A 36 -9.05 -4.02 4.28
CA PRO A 36 -9.69 -4.87 5.28
C PRO A 36 -11.21 -4.80 5.30
N TYR A 37 -11.81 -5.93 5.70
CA TYR A 37 -13.23 -6.01 6.00
C TYR A 37 -13.47 -5.66 7.47
N PHE A 38 -14.46 -4.82 7.70
CA PHE A 38 -14.97 -4.44 9.02
C PHE A 38 -16.39 -4.97 9.20
N SER A 39 -16.91 -4.91 10.43
CA SER A 39 -18.30 -5.27 10.71
C SER A 39 -19.32 -4.44 9.91
N THR A 40 -18.93 -3.23 9.53
CA THR A 40 -19.72 -2.29 8.71
C THR A 40 -19.58 -2.52 7.21
N THR A 41 -18.68 -3.41 6.75
CA THR A 41 -18.46 -3.66 5.33
C THR A 41 -19.64 -4.40 4.71
N THR A 42 -20.21 -3.79 3.67
CA THR A 42 -21.40 -4.33 2.99
C THR A 42 -21.07 -5.55 2.12
N THR A 43 -22.07 -6.37 1.81
CA THR A 43 -21.93 -7.51 0.88
C THR A 43 -21.45 -7.05 -0.50
N TYR A 44 -21.96 -5.90 -0.98
CA TYR A 44 -21.53 -5.31 -2.25
C TYR A 44 -20.03 -5.00 -2.26
N GLU A 45 -19.50 -4.35 -1.21
CA GLU A 45 -18.07 -4.05 -1.12
C GLU A 45 -17.19 -5.32 -1.07
N LYS A 46 -17.67 -6.39 -0.44
CA LYS A 46 -16.98 -7.69 -0.44
C LYS A 46 -16.93 -8.29 -1.84
N ILE A 47 -18.05 -8.30 -2.56
CA ILE A 47 -18.12 -8.80 -3.94
C ILE A 47 -17.16 -8.03 -4.84
N VAL A 48 -17.19 -6.69 -4.78
CA VAL A 48 -16.26 -5.84 -5.55
C VAL A 48 -14.82 -6.16 -5.21
N SER A 49 -14.47 -6.29 -3.92
CA SER A 49 -13.12 -6.66 -3.48
C SER A 49 -12.69 -8.02 -4.03
N VAL A 50 -13.57 -9.03 -4.04
CA VAL A 50 -13.27 -10.36 -4.60
C VAL A 50 -13.07 -10.29 -6.11
N ILE A 51 -13.93 -9.57 -6.84
CA ILE A 51 -13.78 -9.36 -8.29
C ILE A 51 -12.43 -8.69 -8.59
N LEU A 52 -12.07 -7.65 -7.85
CA LEU A 52 -10.78 -6.97 -8.01
C LEU A 52 -9.60 -7.92 -7.77
N ILE A 53 -9.65 -8.75 -6.74
CA ILE A 53 -8.59 -9.74 -6.47
C ILE A 53 -8.46 -10.74 -7.62
N VAL A 54 -9.58 -11.25 -8.13
CA VAL A 54 -9.59 -12.18 -9.28
C VAL A 54 -9.00 -11.51 -10.52
N LEU A 55 -9.39 -10.27 -10.82
CA LEU A 55 -8.83 -9.51 -11.94
C LEU A 55 -7.33 -9.24 -11.77
N CYS A 56 -6.88 -8.93 -10.55
CA CYS A 56 -5.46 -8.73 -10.25
C CYS A 56 -4.66 -10.00 -10.53
N TYR A 57 -5.08 -11.15 -10.00
CA TYR A 57 -4.39 -12.43 -10.26
C TYR A 57 -4.49 -12.86 -11.72
N ALA A 58 -5.64 -12.68 -12.37
CA ALA A 58 -5.81 -12.99 -13.78
C ALA A 58 -4.82 -12.20 -14.64
N SER A 59 -4.64 -10.90 -14.36
CA SER A 59 -3.70 -10.04 -15.08
C SER A 59 -2.25 -10.51 -14.88
N LEU A 60 -1.86 -10.77 -13.62
CA LEU A 60 -0.52 -11.27 -13.28
C LEU A 60 -0.21 -12.60 -14.00
N LEU A 61 -1.14 -13.57 -13.93
CA LEU A 61 -0.97 -14.88 -14.54
C LEU A 61 -0.93 -14.80 -16.08
N PHE A 62 -1.80 -13.97 -16.67
CA PHE A 62 -1.81 -13.73 -18.11
C PHE A 62 -0.45 -13.23 -18.62
N SER A 63 0.27 -12.44 -17.81
CA SER A 63 1.57 -11.91 -18.20
C SER A 63 2.74 -12.86 -17.87
N ILE A 64 2.70 -13.52 -16.72
CA ILE A 64 3.78 -14.40 -16.25
C ILE A 64 3.83 -15.70 -17.06
N ILE A 65 2.69 -16.35 -17.35
CA ILE A 65 2.66 -17.66 -18.00
C ILE A 65 3.33 -17.64 -19.39
N PRO A 66 2.98 -16.71 -20.32
CA PRO A 66 3.62 -16.65 -21.64
C PRO A 66 5.10 -16.25 -21.55
N CYS A 67 5.49 -15.46 -20.54
CA CYS A 67 6.88 -15.06 -20.33
C CYS A 67 7.74 -16.22 -19.83
N VAL A 68 7.25 -17.00 -18.86
CA VAL A 68 7.92 -18.23 -18.39
C VAL A 68 8.05 -19.23 -19.53
N ALA A 69 6.99 -19.43 -20.31
CA ALA A 69 7.02 -20.28 -21.49
C ALA A 69 8.07 -19.82 -22.50
N HIS A 70 8.23 -18.51 -22.71
CA HIS A 70 9.25 -17.97 -23.60
C HIS A 70 10.66 -18.33 -23.12
N LEU A 71 10.94 -18.18 -21.82
CA LEU A 71 12.26 -18.51 -21.26
C LEU A 71 12.61 -20.00 -21.37
N ILE A 72 11.62 -20.88 -21.23
CA ILE A 72 11.78 -22.33 -21.27
C ILE A 72 11.90 -22.83 -22.72
N PHE A 73 11.01 -22.41 -23.61
CA PHE A 73 10.84 -23.01 -24.94
C PHE A 73 11.53 -22.27 -26.09
N VAL A 74 12.05 -21.06 -25.88
CA VAL A 74 12.79 -20.32 -26.90
C VAL A 74 14.29 -20.44 -26.63
N ASP A 75 15.02 -20.89 -27.64
CA ASP A 75 16.49 -20.96 -27.66
C ASP A 75 17.10 -19.59 -27.94
N ASP A 76 16.92 -18.69 -26.99
CA ASP A 76 17.53 -17.36 -27.00
C ASP A 76 18.96 -17.37 -26.44
N ILE A 77 19.79 -16.44 -26.91
CA ILE A 77 21.13 -16.18 -26.36
C ILE A 77 21.01 -15.90 -24.85
N LEU A 78 21.89 -16.50 -24.04
CA LEU A 78 21.90 -16.40 -22.58
C LEU A 78 21.75 -14.94 -22.08
N TYR A 79 22.41 -13.99 -22.74
CA TYR A 79 22.29 -12.56 -22.45
C TYR A 79 20.84 -12.05 -22.47
N LYS A 80 20.03 -12.42 -23.47
CA LYS A 80 18.62 -12.02 -23.57
C LYS A 80 17.79 -12.65 -22.44
N LYS A 81 18.05 -13.92 -22.11
CA LYS A 81 17.39 -14.60 -20.97
C LYS A 81 17.71 -13.90 -19.65
N ILE A 82 18.99 -13.59 -19.40
CA ILE A 82 19.44 -12.86 -18.19
C ILE A 82 18.79 -11.47 -18.11
N ARG A 83 18.70 -10.74 -19.22
CA ARG A 83 18.07 -9.40 -19.24
C ARG A 83 16.58 -9.46 -18.86
N ALA A 84 15.87 -10.53 -19.24
CA ALA A 84 14.46 -10.73 -18.90
C ALA A 84 14.22 -11.12 -17.43
N PHE A 85 15.22 -11.69 -16.75
CA PHE A 85 15.11 -12.08 -15.34
C PHE A 85 14.85 -10.89 -14.40
N GLY A 86 15.40 -9.70 -14.69
CA GLY A 86 15.21 -8.52 -13.85
C GLY A 86 13.74 -8.10 -13.75
N PRO A 87 13.09 -7.72 -14.87
CA PRO A 87 11.68 -7.34 -14.86
C PRO A 87 10.74 -8.49 -14.43
N MET A 88 11.02 -9.72 -14.85
CA MET A 88 10.22 -10.89 -14.45
C MET A 88 10.31 -11.16 -12.95
N GLY A 89 11.53 -11.13 -12.38
CA GLY A 89 11.76 -11.31 -10.95
C GLY A 89 11.06 -10.22 -10.14
N HIS A 90 11.09 -8.97 -10.61
CA HIS A 90 10.36 -7.88 -9.97
C HIS A 90 8.84 -8.14 -9.91
N TRP A 91 8.23 -8.63 -10.99
CA TRP A 91 6.79 -8.94 -11.02
C TRP A 91 6.43 -10.14 -10.14
N LEU A 92 7.27 -11.17 -10.09
CA LEU A 92 7.09 -12.31 -9.19
C LEU A 92 7.14 -11.86 -7.72
N ILE A 93 8.13 -11.05 -7.35
CA ILE A 93 8.24 -10.47 -6.00
C ILE A 93 7.01 -9.61 -5.70
N GLY A 94 6.57 -8.79 -6.65
CA GLY A 94 5.34 -7.99 -6.51
C GLY A 94 4.09 -8.83 -6.28
N GLY A 95 3.95 -9.96 -6.99
CA GLY A 95 2.87 -10.93 -6.76
C GLY A 95 2.93 -11.59 -5.38
N ILE A 96 4.13 -11.92 -4.89
CA ILE A 96 4.35 -12.43 -3.52
C ILE A 96 3.96 -11.36 -2.49
N CYS A 97 4.38 -10.11 -2.69
CA CYS A 97 4.01 -8.98 -1.85
C CYS A 97 2.49 -8.78 -1.84
N TYR A 98 1.83 -8.78 -3.01
CA TYR A 98 0.38 -8.67 -3.08
C TYR A 98 -0.33 -9.81 -2.34
N THR A 99 0.14 -11.05 -2.50
CA THR A 99 -0.42 -12.21 -1.80
C THR A 99 -0.25 -12.09 -0.29
N ASN A 100 0.94 -11.70 0.18
CA ASN A 100 1.18 -11.43 1.60
C ASN A 100 0.27 -10.32 2.15
N LEU A 101 0.05 -9.26 1.37
CA LEU A 101 -0.82 -8.15 1.74
C LEU A 101 -2.27 -8.63 1.94
N LEU A 102 -2.75 -9.54 1.07
CA LEU A 102 -4.05 -10.18 1.22
C LEU A 102 -4.12 -11.08 2.46
N PHE A 103 -3.08 -11.87 2.73
CA PHE A 103 -3.02 -12.71 3.94
C PHE A 103 -3.00 -11.87 5.24
N GLN A 104 -2.30 -10.75 5.24
CA GLN A 104 -2.20 -9.86 6.40
C GLN A 104 -3.40 -8.92 6.56
N ARG A 105 -4.41 -9.01 5.68
CA ARG A 105 -5.58 -8.12 5.66
C ARG A 105 -6.26 -8.00 7.02
N LYS A 106 -6.45 -9.10 7.75
CA LYS A 106 -7.08 -9.06 9.08
C LYS A 106 -6.26 -8.20 10.05
N ARG A 107 -4.95 -8.43 10.10
CA ARG A 107 -4.01 -7.67 10.96
C ARG A 107 -4.01 -6.18 10.61
N ILE A 108 -4.00 -5.85 9.32
CA ILE A 108 -4.15 -4.47 8.83
C ILE A 108 -5.45 -3.84 9.38
N GLY A 109 -6.56 -4.58 9.33
CA GLY A 109 -7.83 -4.13 9.88
C GLY A 109 -7.79 -3.90 11.39
N ASP A 110 -7.11 -4.77 12.14
CA ASP A 110 -6.96 -4.62 13.58
C ASP A 110 -6.10 -3.41 13.94
N CYS A 111 -5.00 -3.16 13.22
CA CYS A 111 -4.21 -1.92 13.37
C CYS A 111 -5.03 -0.66 13.04
N VAL A 112 -5.89 -0.70 12.01
CA VAL A 112 -6.77 0.46 11.69
C VAL A 112 -7.72 0.75 12.84
N LYS A 113 -8.33 -0.28 13.45
CA LYS A 113 -9.17 -0.10 14.64
C LYS A 113 -8.39 0.45 15.83
N HIS A 114 -7.13 0.03 15.99
CA HIS A 114 -6.26 0.53 17.05
C HIS A 114 -5.98 2.02 16.88
N ILE A 115 -5.58 2.44 15.66
CA ILE A 115 -5.41 3.86 15.31
C ILE A 115 -6.69 4.65 15.59
N GLU A 116 -7.85 4.15 15.16
CA GLU A 116 -9.15 4.78 15.42
C GLU A 116 -9.45 4.94 16.92
N ALA A 117 -9.08 3.94 17.73
CA ALA A 117 -9.27 4.00 19.18
C ALA A 117 -8.30 5.01 19.83
N ASP A 118 -7.04 5.05 19.40
CA ASP A 118 -6.04 5.99 19.92
C ASP A 118 -6.43 7.44 19.68
N TRP A 119 -6.96 7.74 18.49
CA TRP A 119 -7.49 9.06 18.18
C TRP A 119 -8.66 9.47 19.08
N ARG A 120 -9.43 8.52 19.61
CA ARG A 120 -10.53 8.80 20.56
C ARG A 120 -10.04 9.00 21.98
N ILE A 121 -8.93 8.36 22.36
CA ILE A 121 -8.30 8.51 23.68
C ILE A 121 -7.70 9.91 23.82
N VAL A 122 -7.04 10.40 22.76
CA VAL A 122 -6.37 11.71 22.75
C VAL A 122 -7.39 12.82 22.52
N THR A 123 -7.79 13.49 23.60
CA THR A 123 -8.85 14.53 23.59
C THR A 123 -8.30 15.95 23.69
N LYS A 124 -7.09 16.16 24.22
CA LYS A 124 -6.49 17.49 24.36
C LYS A 124 -6.05 17.99 22.99
N ASN A 125 -6.46 19.20 22.60
CA ASN A 125 -6.15 19.77 21.29
C ASN A 125 -4.64 19.79 21.02
N SER A 126 -3.81 20.16 21.99
CA SER A 126 -2.35 20.18 21.84
C SER A 126 -1.77 18.81 21.47
N GLU A 127 -2.30 17.73 22.04
CA GLU A 127 -1.86 16.35 21.76
C GLU A 127 -2.34 15.90 20.37
N GLN A 128 -3.59 16.22 20.02
CA GLN A 128 -4.15 15.95 18.69
C GLN A 128 -3.35 16.64 17.58
N GLN A 129 -2.91 17.89 17.77
CA GLN A 129 -2.09 18.61 16.79
C GLN A 129 -0.73 17.95 16.58
N VAL A 130 -0.10 17.44 17.64
CA VAL A 130 1.18 16.72 17.56
C VAL A 130 1.02 15.42 16.76
N MET A 131 0.00 14.61 17.08
CA MET A 131 -0.31 13.41 16.30
C MET A 131 -0.64 13.74 14.85
N LEU A 132 -1.42 14.80 14.59
CA LEU A 132 -1.80 15.21 13.24
C LEU A 132 -0.58 15.66 12.43
N LYS A 133 0.38 16.35 13.05
CA LYS A 133 1.65 16.71 12.42
C LYS A 133 2.43 15.47 11.99
N ARG A 134 2.47 14.43 12.81
CA ARG A 134 3.10 13.15 12.44
C ARG A 134 2.33 12.44 11.34
N ALA A 135 1.00 12.37 11.42
CA ALA A 135 0.17 11.79 10.36
C ALA A 135 0.38 12.48 9.00
N LYS A 136 0.45 13.82 8.97
CA LYS A 136 0.80 14.59 7.76
C LYS A 136 2.17 14.20 7.20
N PHE A 137 3.17 14.07 8.07
CA PHE A 137 4.51 13.65 7.67
C PHE A 137 4.53 12.23 7.09
N GLY A 138 3.89 11.26 7.75
CA GLY A 138 3.77 9.89 7.22
C GLY A 138 3.09 9.83 5.86
N ARG A 139 2.01 10.60 5.68
CA ARG A 139 1.32 10.73 4.38
C ARG A 139 2.20 11.36 3.31
N TYR A 140 2.96 12.39 3.65
CA TYR A 140 3.88 13.05 2.73
C TYR A 140 4.95 12.07 2.22
N VAL A 141 5.62 11.36 3.13
CA VAL A 141 6.64 10.36 2.81
C VAL A 141 6.04 9.22 1.95
N SER A 142 4.88 8.71 2.36
CA SER A 142 4.13 7.68 1.62
C SER A 142 3.81 8.13 0.19
N SER A 143 3.33 9.37 0.02
CA SER A 143 2.93 9.91 -1.28
C SER A 143 4.13 10.07 -2.22
N ILE A 144 5.26 10.61 -1.73
CA ILE A 144 6.47 10.76 -2.52
C ILE A 144 7.00 9.40 -2.99
N CYS A 145 7.07 8.42 -2.09
CA CYS A 145 7.52 7.08 -2.45
C CYS A 145 6.60 6.46 -3.50
N ALA A 146 5.28 6.51 -3.30
CA ALA A 146 4.34 5.94 -4.25
C ALA A 146 4.44 6.59 -5.64
N ILE A 147 4.57 7.92 -5.70
CA ILE A 147 4.74 8.67 -6.95
C ILE A 147 6.02 8.22 -7.65
N PHE A 148 7.15 8.15 -6.93
CA PHE A 148 8.44 7.80 -7.51
C PHE A 148 8.46 6.36 -8.06
N VAL A 149 7.89 5.41 -7.32
CA VAL A 149 7.90 4.01 -7.73
C VAL A 149 6.93 3.77 -8.89
N HIS A 150 5.73 4.37 -8.86
CA HIS A 150 4.80 4.27 -9.99
C HIS A 150 5.30 5.01 -11.24
N SER A 151 5.93 6.18 -11.10
CA SER A 151 6.49 6.90 -12.23
C SER A 151 7.62 6.12 -12.89
N GLY A 152 8.52 5.50 -12.11
CA GLY A 152 9.57 4.64 -12.65
C GLY A 152 9.01 3.47 -13.46
N THR A 153 7.96 2.82 -12.95
CA THR A 153 7.26 1.72 -13.66
C THR A 153 6.63 2.21 -14.96
N LEU A 154 5.93 3.35 -14.91
CA LEU A 154 5.31 3.96 -16.07
C LEU A 154 6.34 4.35 -17.14
N SER A 155 7.44 5.00 -16.73
CA SER A 155 8.54 5.37 -17.63
C SER A 155 9.16 4.14 -18.29
N TYR A 156 9.40 3.07 -17.53
CA TYR A 156 9.90 1.81 -18.10
C TYR A 156 8.95 1.23 -19.15
N CYS A 157 7.65 1.22 -18.88
CA CYS A 157 6.65 0.70 -19.81
C CYS A 157 6.52 1.58 -21.07
N ILE A 158 6.53 2.91 -20.92
CA ILE A 158 6.50 3.85 -22.04
C ILE A 158 7.74 3.66 -22.92
N VAL A 159 8.94 3.60 -22.34
CA VAL A 159 10.19 3.40 -23.10
C VAL A 159 10.16 2.06 -23.82
N SER A 160 9.79 0.97 -23.11
CA SER A 160 9.70 -0.36 -23.71
C SER A 160 8.73 -0.38 -24.89
N GLY A 161 7.56 0.25 -24.73
CA GLY A 161 6.61 0.39 -25.81
C GLY A 161 7.13 1.28 -26.95
N SER A 162 7.77 2.41 -26.69
CA SER A 162 8.16 3.33 -27.76
C SER A 162 9.27 2.77 -28.67
N ILE A 163 10.00 1.74 -28.23
CA ILE A 163 10.98 1.04 -29.05
C ILE A 163 10.25 0.10 -30.01
N THR A 164 10.55 0.21 -31.29
CA THR A 164 10.13 -0.75 -32.31
C THR A 164 11.30 -1.63 -32.72
N GLN A 165 11.00 -2.88 -33.06
CA GLN A 165 11.95 -3.84 -33.60
C GLN A 165 11.45 -4.33 -34.96
N THR A 166 12.35 -4.34 -35.94
CA THR A 166 12.08 -4.95 -37.24
C THR A 166 12.40 -6.43 -37.16
N ILE A 167 11.44 -7.28 -37.51
CA ILE A 167 11.61 -8.73 -37.62
C ILE A 167 11.27 -9.17 -39.04
N ASP A 168 12.06 -10.09 -39.57
CA ASP A 168 11.80 -10.73 -40.85
C ASP A 168 11.04 -12.03 -40.60
N ILE A 169 9.79 -12.10 -41.05
CA ILE A 169 8.94 -13.28 -40.96
C ILE A 169 8.76 -13.82 -42.38
N GLY A 170 9.57 -14.81 -42.74
CA GLY A 170 9.57 -15.36 -44.10
C GLY A 170 10.10 -14.34 -45.10
N ASN A 171 9.25 -13.88 -46.03
CA ASN A 171 9.58 -12.90 -47.07
C ASN A 171 9.07 -11.48 -46.76
N GLU A 172 8.44 -11.28 -45.60
CA GLU A 172 7.92 -9.98 -45.19
C GLU A 172 8.71 -9.43 -44.00
N THR A 173 9.20 -8.20 -44.16
CA THR A 173 9.79 -7.43 -43.07
C THR A 173 8.68 -6.67 -42.33
N ARG A 174 8.52 -6.93 -41.03
CA ARG A 174 7.49 -6.28 -40.19
C ARG A 174 8.12 -5.54 -39.02
N THR A 175 7.62 -4.34 -38.77
CA THR A 175 8.02 -3.53 -37.61
C THR A 175 7.03 -3.78 -36.48
N ILE A 176 7.49 -4.43 -35.41
CA ILE A 176 6.69 -4.73 -34.22
C ILE A 176 7.11 -3.86 -33.04
N ARG A 177 6.17 -3.62 -32.13
CA ARG A 177 6.44 -2.89 -30.89
C ARG A 177 7.13 -3.81 -29.88
N THR A 178 8.15 -3.31 -29.19
CA THR A 178 8.83 -4.12 -28.16
C THR A 178 7.93 -4.24 -26.92
N LEU A 179 7.85 -5.43 -26.35
CA LEU A 179 7.11 -5.68 -25.11
C LEU A 179 8.03 -5.53 -23.89
N PRO A 180 7.52 -5.03 -22.75
CA PRO A 180 8.26 -5.03 -21.47
C PRO A 180 8.83 -6.41 -21.10
N LEU A 181 8.04 -7.46 -21.31
CA LEU A 181 8.47 -8.85 -21.22
C LEU A 181 8.22 -9.58 -22.55
N ASN A 182 9.20 -10.33 -23.01
CA ASN A 182 9.03 -11.22 -24.15
C ASN A 182 8.05 -12.35 -23.78
N VAL A 183 7.17 -12.69 -24.72
CA VAL A 183 6.15 -13.73 -24.54
C VAL A 183 6.30 -14.80 -25.63
N TYR A 184 5.88 -16.02 -25.31
CA TYR A 184 6.00 -17.12 -26.25
C TYR A 184 4.98 -17.00 -27.39
N ASN A 185 5.46 -16.71 -28.61
CA ASN A 185 4.61 -16.43 -29.78
C ASN A 185 3.63 -17.55 -30.12
N LYS A 186 3.91 -18.82 -29.75
CA LYS A 186 2.98 -19.94 -29.97
C LYS A 186 1.77 -19.94 -29.02
N ILE A 187 1.85 -19.26 -27.87
CA ILE A 187 0.71 -19.08 -26.96
C ILE A 187 -0.07 -17.82 -27.36
N ILE A 188 0.64 -16.71 -27.61
CA ILE A 188 0.04 -15.45 -28.03
C ILE A 188 0.86 -14.88 -29.20
N PRO A 189 0.29 -14.79 -30.43
CA PRO A 189 1.02 -14.31 -31.60
C PRO A 189 1.15 -12.78 -31.60
N VAL A 190 2.07 -12.25 -30.78
CA VAL A 190 2.30 -10.80 -30.60
C VAL A 190 2.94 -10.10 -31.80
N GLU A 191 3.22 -10.82 -32.88
CA GLU A 191 3.68 -10.27 -34.15
C GLU A 191 2.53 -9.71 -35.00
N THR A 192 1.29 -9.88 -34.52
CA THR A 192 0.07 -9.42 -35.20
C THR A 192 -0.66 -8.38 -34.37
N SER A 193 -1.22 -7.37 -35.04
CA SER A 193 -2.19 -6.46 -34.42
C SER A 193 -3.57 -7.13 -34.45
N PRO A 194 -4.37 -7.09 -33.35
CA PRO A 194 -4.19 -6.27 -32.14
C PRO A 194 -3.54 -7.00 -30.94
N ALA A 195 -2.97 -8.21 -31.15
CA ALA A 195 -2.48 -9.04 -30.05
C ALA A 195 -1.31 -8.38 -29.29
N SER A 196 -0.41 -7.70 -30.01
CA SER A 196 0.73 -7.00 -29.43
C SER A 196 0.30 -5.91 -28.44
N GLU A 197 -0.72 -5.15 -28.81
CA GLU A 197 -1.25 -4.02 -28.07
C GLU A 197 -2.00 -4.50 -26.82
N ILE A 198 -2.77 -5.59 -26.94
CA ILE A 198 -3.45 -6.23 -25.82
C ILE A 198 -2.43 -6.74 -24.79
N VAL A 199 -1.39 -7.46 -25.23
CA VAL A 199 -0.35 -7.97 -24.33
C VAL A 199 0.40 -6.82 -23.66
N PHE A 200 0.71 -5.75 -24.38
CA PHE A 200 1.35 -4.56 -23.81
C PHE A 200 0.51 -3.96 -22.67
N VAL A 201 -0.80 -3.76 -22.88
CA VAL A 201 -1.71 -3.21 -21.87
C VAL A 201 -1.81 -4.15 -20.65
N MET A 202 -1.91 -5.46 -20.87
CA MET A 202 -1.99 -6.44 -19.79
C MET A 202 -0.68 -6.52 -18.98
N GLN A 203 0.47 -6.44 -19.64
CA GLN A 203 1.77 -6.37 -19.00
C GLN A 203 1.94 -5.09 -18.17
N PHE A 204 1.50 -3.94 -18.71
CA PHE A 204 1.47 -2.69 -17.96
C PHE A 204 0.58 -2.79 -16.72
N LEU A 205 -0.62 -3.34 -16.85
CA LEU A 205 -1.53 -3.55 -15.73
C LEU A 205 -0.91 -4.48 -14.67
N SER A 206 -0.25 -5.54 -15.11
CA SER A 206 0.44 -6.50 -14.23
C SER A 206 1.61 -5.87 -13.48
N ALA A 207 2.40 -5.02 -14.16
CA ALA A 207 3.46 -4.24 -13.53
C ALA A 207 2.89 -3.28 -12.48
N PHE A 208 1.80 -2.59 -12.81
CA PHE A 208 1.12 -1.69 -11.86
C PHE A 208 0.62 -2.44 -10.62
N ILE A 209 -0.08 -3.57 -10.79
CA ILE A 209 -0.59 -4.40 -9.68
C ILE A 209 0.57 -4.91 -8.82
N SER A 210 1.62 -5.45 -9.44
CA SER A 210 2.82 -5.94 -8.77
C SER A 210 3.44 -4.86 -7.87
N ASN A 211 3.54 -3.64 -8.43
CA ASN A 211 4.10 -2.51 -7.72
C ASN A 211 3.20 -2.01 -6.59
N SER A 212 1.87 -1.98 -6.82
CA SER A 212 0.88 -1.61 -5.79
C SER A 212 0.89 -2.56 -4.60
N GLY A 213 1.19 -3.86 -4.80
CA GLY A 213 1.36 -4.81 -3.70
C GLY A 213 2.47 -4.41 -2.73
N GLY A 214 3.65 -4.06 -3.24
CA GLY A 214 4.77 -3.58 -2.43
C GLY A 214 4.52 -2.21 -1.81
N ILE A 215 4.02 -1.26 -2.60
CA ILE A 215 3.68 0.10 -2.14
C ILE A 215 2.61 0.05 -1.05
N GLY A 216 1.63 -0.85 -1.14
CA GLY A 216 0.59 -1.02 -0.13
C GLY A 216 1.16 -1.30 1.26
N PHE A 217 2.16 -2.18 1.37
CA PHE A 217 2.87 -2.42 2.63
C PHE A 217 3.65 -1.22 3.12
N TYR A 218 4.39 -0.57 2.22
CA TYR A 218 5.20 0.59 2.57
C TYR A 218 4.35 1.75 3.09
N VAL A 219 3.28 2.09 2.36
CA VAL A 219 2.36 3.17 2.71
C VAL A 219 1.66 2.86 4.04
N PHE A 220 1.21 1.62 4.23
CA PHE A 220 0.65 1.18 5.50
C PHE A 220 1.65 1.30 6.66
N GLY A 221 2.88 0.78 6.49
CA GLY A 221 3.93 0.84 7.50
C GLY A 221 4.38 2.26 7.83
N SER A 222 4.46 3.15 6.83
CA SER A 222 4.80 4.57 7.03
C SER A 222 3.75 5.31 7.85
N VAL A 223 2.45 5.08 7.57
CA VAL A 223 1.35 5.64 8.36
C VAL A 223 1.38 5.10 9.80
N LEU A 224 1.61 3.79 9.98
CA LEU A 224 1.68 3.18 11.31
C LEU A 224 2.87 3.70 12.12
N ALA A 225 4.05 3.78 11.51
CA ALA A 225 5.24 4.33 12.15
C ALA A 225 5.04 5.80 12.52
N ALA A 226 4.44 6.59 11.63
CA ALA A 226 4.11 7.98 11.94
C ALA A 226 3.11 8.11 13.09
N HIS A 227 2.09 7.25 13.14
CA HIS A 227 1.11 7.20 14.23
C HIS A 227 1.78 6.84 15.57
N ALA A 228 2.61 5.79 15.59
CA ALA A 228 3.35 5.37 16.78
C ALA A 228 4.28 6.48 17.28
N CYS A 229 5.02 7.15 16.39
CA CYS A 229 5.83 8.33 16.75
C CYS A 229 4.96 9.46 17.34
N GLY A 230 3.75 9.68 16.82
CA GLY A 230 2.81 10.65 17.39
C GLY A 230 2.34 10.29 18.78
N GLN A 231 2.04 9.02 19.03
CA GLN A 231 1.69 8.51 20.37
C GLN A 231 2.86 8.65 21.35
N LEU A 232 4.09 8.38 20.91
CA LEU A 232 5.29 8.58 21.72
C LEU A 232 5.54 10.06 22.07
N ASP A 233 5.30 10.98 21.12
CA ASP A 233 5.38 12.42 21.41
C ASP A 233 4.33 12.84 22.47
N VAL A 234 3.10 12.31 22.39
CA VAL A 234 2.04 12.55 23.39
C VAL A 234 2.43 11.97 24.75
N LEU A 235 2.96 10.74 24.78
CA LEU A 235 3.45 10.12 26.01
C LEU A 235 4.57 10.96 26.65
N ALA A 236 5.49 11.50 25.85
CA ALA A 236 6.53 12.40 26.35
C ALA A 236 5.95 13.69 26.95
N MET A 237 4.89 14.25 26.36
CA MET A 237 4.16 15.39 26.96
C MET A 237 3.57 15.02 28.32
N TRP A 238 2.95 13.85 28.45
CA TRP A 238 2.36 13.41 29.72
C TRP A 238 3.41 13.17 30.82
N ILE A 239 4.57 12.62 30.46
CA ILE A 239 5.68 12.43 31.38
C ILE A 239 6.20 13.79 31.87
N ASN A 240 6.38 14.76 30.96
CA ASN A 240 6.84 16.10 31.33
C ASN A 240 5.82 16.83 32.23
N ASP A 241 4.53 16.78 31.88
CA ASP A 241 3.45 17.35 32.70
C ASP A 241 3.43 16.68 34.09
N TYR A 242 3.61 15.36 34.15
CA TYR A 242 3.69 14.61 35.40
C TYR A 242 4.88 15.03 36.28
N VAL A 243 6.09 15.13 35.72
CA VAL A 243 7.30 15.53 36.45
C VAL A 243 7.17 16.96 36.97
N ASN A 244 6.70 17.89 36.13
CA ASN A 244 6.54 19.30 36.51
C ASN A 244 5.48 19.51 37.60
N GLU A 245 4.42 18.69 37.62
CA GLU A 245 3.37 18.74 38.64
C GLU A 245 3.69 17.93 39.92
N SER A 246 4.71 17.06 39.89
CA SER A 246 5.04 16.17 41.01
C SER A 246 5.61 16.88 42.24
N GLY A 247 6.02 18.15 42.11
CA GLY A 247 6.45 18.99 43.22
C GLY A 247 5.33 19.43 44.18
N ASP A 248 4.05 19.30 43.79
CA ASP A 248 2.96 20.06 44.42
C ASP A 248 1.73 19.22 44.87
N LYS A 249 1.73 17.87 44.74
CA LYS A 249 0.52 17.03 44.94
C LYS A 249 0.70 15.76 45.81
N LYS A 250 -0.40 15.34 46.49
CA LYS A 250 -0.53 14.15 47.36
C LYS A 250 -0.13 12.84 46.63
N LYS A 251 0.68 11.98 47.28
CA LYS A 251 1.19 10.68 46.77
C LYS A 251 0.19 9.78 46.02
N GLY A 252 -1.09 9.76 46.41
CA GLY A 252 -2.11 8.86 45.82
C GLY A 252 -2.58 9.22 44.41
N THR A 253 -2.60 10.50 44.02
CA THR A 253 -2.95 10.93 42.66
C THR A 253 -1.79 10.77 41.68
N SER A 254 -0.55 10.79 42.19
CA SER A 254 0.67 10.57 41.42
C SER A 254 0.76 9.12 40.92
N PHE A 255 0.45 8.12 41.76
CA PHE A 255 0.54 6.70 41.36
C PHE A 255 -0.46 6.33 40.25
N LYS A 256 -1.70 6.84 40.31
CA LYS A 256 -2.70 6.61 39.25
C LYS A 256 -2.31 7.22 37.90
N ARG A 257 -1.66 8.39 37.89
CA ARG A 257 -1.15 9.01 36.66
C ARG A 257 0.01 8.21 36.08
N LEU A 258 0.91 7.71 36.92
CA LEU A 258 2.00 6.84 36.47
C LEU A 258 1.46 5.54 35.86
N GLU A 259 0.45 4.94 36.48
CA GLU A 259 -0.23 3.76 35.94
C GLU A 259 -0.82 4.03 34.56
N MET A 260 -1.51 5.17 34.36
CA MET A 260 -2.04 5.56 33.05
C MET A 260 -0.92 5.75 32.00
N ILE A 261 0.21 6.35 32.37
CA ILE A 261 1.37 6.52 31.49
C ILE A 261 1.94 5.16 31.06
N VAL A 262 2.13 4.24 32.01
CA VAL A 262 2.65 2.89 31.74
C VAL A 262 1.68 2.10 30.85
N GLN A 263 0.37 2.13 31.15
CA GLN A 263 -0.65 1.47 30.33
C GLN A 263 -0.67 2.03 28.91
N HIS A 264 -0.53 3.33 28.73
CA HIS A 264 -0.45 3.94 27.41
C HIS A 264 0.82 3.55 26.66
N HIS A 265 1.97 3.48 27.34
CA HIS A 265 3.21 2.99 26.75
C HIS A 265 3.10 1.54 26.25
N LEU A 266 2.52 0.65 27.05
CA LEU A 266 2.28 -0.75 26.65
C LEU A 266 1.37 -0.83 25.43
N ARG A 267 0.31 -0.02 25.38
CA ARG A 267 -0.61 0.06 24.24
C ARG A 267 0.05 0.48 22.93
N ILE A 268 1.12 1.28 22.98
CA ILE A 268 1.89 1.68 21.78
C ILE A 268 2.71 0.51 21.22
N LEU A 269 3.10 -0.44 22.07
CA LEU A 269 3.91 -1.60 21.71
C LEU A 269 3.09 -2.79 21.16
N GLU A 270 1.79 -2.83 21.47
CA GLU A 270 0.81 -3.83 20.99
C GLU A 270 0.36 -3.57 19.55
#